data_AF-A0A6H5FTT2-F1
#
_entry.id   AF-A0A6H5FTT2-F1
#
_cell.length_a   1.000
_cell.length_b   1.000
_cell.length_c   1.000
_cell.angle_alpha   90.00
_cell.angle_beta   90.00
_cell.angle_gamma   90.00
#
_symmetry.space_group_name_H-M   'P 1'
#
loop_
_entity.id
_entity.type
_entity.pdbx_description
1 polymer ?
#
loop_
_entity_poly.entity_id
_entity_poly.type
_entity_poly.pdbx_seq_one_letter_code
_entity_poly.pdbx_strand_id
1 'polypeptide(L)'
;MTTSTDGNDLLKAWLNNWMSANSATAVAGPDAEQRAKEITAKLKGNVEEAWDKLKTSLLLSEADEITNLCEREPWNVTTKGSGGKSFEGEYKKDLCKGLMGIRYFMSGITEKTGRQVTVEEDLTEDQWFARCTVGTLALSDIYGDHCKLNEVISGISEEVEGNLKKYLTDVKNQAMIKKCVGKVDSTALMIGKAVLGGTIRKWAQEERIKEEENGKAWRLGQLWQDRWKHVCSGDKKSLRITDGKRKEELNKNKDSMVQFMSLGNGQSSSGGQASTVADILADPDNNYTFKEDALQKVFMEAIESASNGGTGTIGSDELTKAITENLEKVTEEKTG
;
A
#
# COMPACT_ATOMS: atom_id res chain seq x y z
N MET A 1 15.89 -18.37 16.44
CA MET A 1 15.38 -17.26 17.27
C MET A 1 14.27 -16.60 16.48
N THR A 2 13.03 -16.94 16.81
CA THR A 2 11.81 -16.30 16.28
C THR A 2 11.54 -15.05 17.09
N THR A 3 12.02 -13.90 16.62
CA THR A 3 11.51 -12.61 17.10
C THR A 3 10.07 -12.49 16.62
N SER A 4 9.12 -12.46 17.56
CA SER A 4 7.76 -12.04 17.29
C SER A 4 7.79 -10.62 16.75
N THR A 5 7.57 -10.46 15.45
CA THR A 5 7.25 -9.17 14.84
C THR A 5 5.79 -8.89 15.16
N ASP A 6 5.55 -8.11 16.21
CA ASP A 6 4.22 -7.57 16.48
C ASP A 6 3.87 -6.58 15.37
N GLY A 7 2.66 -6.69 14.79
CA GLY A 7 2.26 -6.05 13.53
C GLY A 7 2.27 -4.51 13.49
N ASN A 8 2.70 -3.82 14.55
CA ASN A 8 2.59 -2.36 14.71
C ASN A 8 3.92 -1.61 14.81
N ASP A 9 5.05 -2.27 14.56
CA ASP A 9 6.39 -1.70 14.79
C ASP A 9 6.62 -0.33 14.13
N LEU A 10 6.14 -0.14 12.88
CA LEU A 10 6.33 1.13 12.17
C LEU A 10 5.43 2.25 12.70
N LEU A 11 4.17 1.95 13.03
CA LEU A 11 3.25 2.94 13.62
C LEU A 11 3.75 3.36 15.01
N LYS A 12 4.18 2.38 15.81
CA LYS A 12 4.78 2.64 17.12
C LYS A 12 6.04 3.50 17.01
N ALA A 13 6.93 3.19 16.06
CA ALA A 13 8.14 3.98 15.81
C ALA A 13 7.80 5.41 15.36
N TRP A 14 6.80 5.56 14.50
CA TRP A 14 6.27 6.85 14.05
C TRP A 14 5.76 7.69 15.23
N LEU A 15 4.92 7.08 16.10
CA LEU A 15 4.39 7.75 17.29
C LEU A 15 5.50 8.14 18.27
N ASN A 16 6.50 7.28 18.47
CA ASN A 16 7.68 7.59 19.29
C ASN A 16 8.44 8.81 18.78
N ASN A 17 8.70 8.89 17.47
CA ASN A 17 9.38 10.03 16.86
C ASN A 17 8.57 11.31 17.04
N TRP A 18 7.26 11.25 16.78
CA TRP A 18 6.36 12.39 16.97
C TRP A 18 6.38 12.87 18.42
N MET A 19 6.24 11.95 19.39
CA MET A 19 6.26 12.30 20.81
C MET A 19 7.63 12.84 21.24
N SER A 20 8.73 12.31 20.75
CA SER A 20 10.08 12.80 21.08
C SER A 20 10.31 14.21 20.55
N ALA A 21 9.83 14.52 19.35
CA ALA A 21 9.91 15.87 18.77
C ALA A 21 9.00 16.88 19.49
N ASN A 22 7.88 16.44 20.06
CA ASN A 22 6.85 17.30 20.66
C ASN A 22 6.79 17.23 22.20
N SER A 23 7.65 16.44 22.85
CA SER A 23 7.77 16.39 24.32
C SER A 23 8.68 17.48 24.89
N ALA A 24 9.55 18.07 24.06
CA ALA A 24 10.34 19.26 24.41
C ALA A 24 9.46 20.52 24.66
N THR A 25 8.18 20.49 24.25
CA THR A 25 7.20 21.57 24.43
C THR A 25 6.15 21.26 25.52
N ALA A 26 6.28 20.16 26.26
CA ALA A 26 5.26 19.65 27.18
C ALA A 26 5.30 20.23 28.62
N VAL A 27 5.80 21.46 28.80
CA VAL A 27 5.71 22.16 30.10
C VAL A 27 4.40 22.95 30.09
N ALA A 28 3.34 22.37 30.67
CA ALA A 28 1.92 22.75 30.59
C ALA A 28 1.27 22.44 29.23
N GLY A 29 0.81 21.19 29.07
CA GLY A 29 0.48 20.61 27.76
C GLY A 29 -0.84 21.07 27.12
N PRO A 30 -0.95 20.99 25.77
CA PRO A 30 -2.18 21.23 25.04
C PRO A 30 -3.25 20.14 25.31
N ASP A 31 -4.53 20.54 25.22
CA ASP A 31 -5.74 19.70 25.26
C ASP A 31 -5.61 18.48 24.33
N ALA A 32 -6.17 17.32 24.72
CA ALA A 32 -6.06 16.07 23.95
C ALA A 32 -6.56 16.24 22.50
N GLU A 33 -7.56 17.09 22.32
CA GLU A 33 -8.09 17.48 21.01
C GLU A 33 -7.02 18.12 20.12
N GLN A 34 -6.23 19.04 20.66
CA GLN A 34 -5.18 19.74 19.89
C GLN A 34 -4.06 18.78 19.47
N ARG A 35 -3.64 17.88 20.38
CA ARG A 35 -2.64 16.84 20.05
C ARG A 35 -3.15 15.88 18.99
N ALA A 36 -4.42 15.50 19.06
CA ALA A 36 -5.05 14.65 18.06
C ALA A 36 -5.07 15.32 16.67
N LYS A 37 -5.35 16.63 16.61
CA LYS A 37 -5.25 17.42 15.36
C LYS A 37 -3.83 17.41 14.80
N GLU A 38 -2.83 17.64 15.65
CA GLU A 38 -1.42 17.67 15.25
C GLU A 38 -0.92 16.31 14.74
N ILE A 39 -1.28 15.22 15.43
CA ILE A 39 -0.98 13.85 15.00
C ILE A 39 -1.63 13.57 13.65
N THR A 40 -2.93 13.85 13.51
CA THR A 40 -3.68 13.61 12.27
C THR A 40 -3.07 14.38 11.09
N ALA A 41 -2.77 15.67 11.29
CA ALA A 41 -2.17 16.51 10.26
C ALA A 41 -0.77 16.06 9.86
N LYS A 42 0.09 15.70 10.83
CA LYS A 42 1.46 15.23 10.56
C LYS A 42 1.45 13.88 9.83
N LEU A 43 0.60 12.96 10.28
CA LEU A 43 0.41 11.66 9.64
C LEU A 43 -0.07 11.84 8.20
N LYS A 44 -1.07 12.70 7.98
CA LYS A 44 -1.57 13.06 6.66
C LYS A 44 -0.49 13.58 5.74
N GLY A 45 0.27 14.59 6.18
CA GLY A 45 1.36 15.14 5.38
C GLY A 45 2.41 14.09 4.99
N ASN A 46 2.79 13.21 5.92
CA ASN A 46 3.77 12.15 5.62
C ASN A 46 3.24 11.13 4.59
N VAL A 47 1.97 10.74 4.70
CA VAL A 47 1.31 9.79 3.79
C VAL A 47 1.07 10.42 2.41
N GLU A 48 0.65 11.68 2.34
CA GLU A 48 0.50 12.43 1.09
C GLU A 48 1.85 12.62 0.37
N GLU A 49 2.92 12.96 1.09
CA GLU A 49 4.27 13.09 0.50
C GLU A 49 4.75 11.75 -0.10
N ALA A 50 4.55 10.64 0.63
CA ALA A 50 4.87 9.31 0.14
C ALA A 50 4.04 8.95 -1.10
N TRP A 51 2.75 9.32 -1.11
CA TRP A 51 1.88 9.11 -2.26
C TRP A 51 2.33 9.89 -3.48
N ASP A 52 2.65 11.17 -3.35
CA ASP A 52 3.09 11.99 -4.48
C ASP A 52 4.38 11.45 -5.11
N LYS A 53 5.30 10.94 -4.29
CA LYS A 53 6.50 10.23 -4.76
C LYS A 53 6.15 8.97 -5.55
N LEU A 54 5.30 8.09 -5.00
CA LEU A 54 4.90 6.86 -5.68
C LEU A 54 4.13 7.15 -6.97
N LYS A 55 3.13 8.03 -6.92
CA LYS A 55 2.34 8.48 -8.05
C LYS A 55 3.22 8.97 -9.18
N THR A 56 4.21 9.82 -8.88
CA THR A 56 5.16 10.33 -9.87
C THR A 56 5.98 9.20 -10.48
N SER A 57 6.51 8.29 -9.67
CA SER A 57 7.26 7.11 -10.14
C SER A 57 6.45 6.24 -11.10
N LEU A 58 5.17 6.01 -10.81
CA LEU A 58 4.29 5.17 -11.63
C LEU A 58 3.94 5.77 -12.99
N LEU A 59 4.10 7.09 -13.16
CA LEU A 59 3.95 7.77 -14.45
C LEU A 59 5.20 7.67 -15.33
N LEU A 60 6.34 7.27 -14.77
CA LEU A 60 7.60 7.13 -15.51
C LEU A 60 7.75 5.76 -16.18
N SER A 61 8.61 5.71 -17.20
CA SER A 61 9.11 4.44 -17.72
C SER A 61 9.82 3.65 -16.63
N GLU A 62 9.67 2.33 -16.68
CA GLU A 62 10.24 1.43 -15.71
C GLU A 62 11.74 1.30 -15.84
N ALA A 63 12.39 1.05 -14.70
CA ALA A 63 13.80 0.72 -14.66
C ALA A 63 14.10 -0.51 -15.54
N ASP A 64 15.25 -0.51 -16.22
CA ASP A 64 15.57 -1.53 -17.23
C ASP A 64 15.51 -2.96 -16.68
N GLU A 65 15.88 -3.18 -15.43
CA GLU A 65 15.78 -4.49 -14.79
C GLU A 65 14.36 -4.90 -14.42
N ILE A 66 13.44 -3.95 -14.18
CA ILE A 66 12.02 -4.27 -14.02
C ILE A 66 11.52 -4.80 -15.37
N THR A 67 11.90 -4.13 -16.46
CA THR A 67 11.62 -4.63 -17.81
C THR A 67 12.19 -6.02 -18.01
N ASN A 68 13.47 -6.23 -17.71
CA ASN A 68 14.12 -7.53 -17.90
C ASN A 68 13.46 -8.65 -17.07
N LEU A 69 13.05 -8.35 -15.83
CA LEU A 69 12.32 -9.30 -14.99
C LEU A 69 10.93 -9.61 -15.56
N CYS A 70 10.22 -8.58 -16.03
CA CYS A 70 8.84 -8.74 -16.46
C CYS A 70 8.70 -9.27 -17.89
N GLU A 71 9.71 -9.12 -18.76
CA GLU A 71 9.63 -9.54 -20.18
C GLU A 71 10.07 -10.99 -20.44
N ARG A 72 10.51 -11.71 -19.42
CA ARG A 72 10.93 -13.12 -19.51
C ARG A 72 9.75 -14.11 -19.52
N GLU A 73 10.04 -15.39 -19.76
CA GLU A 73 9.07 -16.50 -19.59
C GLU A 73 8.54 -16.57 -18.14
N PRO A 74 7.28 -16.99 -17.89
CA PRO A 74 6.37 -17.72 -18.78
C PRO A 74 5.42 -16.83 -19.60
N TRP A 75 5.61 -15.50 -19.59
CA TRP A 75 4.68 -14.58 -20.24
C TRP A 75 4.80 -14.54 -21.77
N ASN A 76 5.86 -15.12 -22.32
CA ASN A 76 6.17 -15.13 -23.75
C ASN A 76 5.49 -16.31 -24.45
N VAL A 77 4.16 -16.41 -24.32
CA VAL A 77 3.40 -17.35 -25.13
C VAL A 77 3.28 -16.78 -26.55
N THR A 78 4.12 -17.27 -27.46
CA THR A 78 3.96 -17.07 -28.89
C THR A 78 2.74 -17.87 -29.35
N THR A 79 1.70 -17.20 -29.83
CA THR A 79 0.57 -17.88 -30.46
C THR A 79 1.06 -18.50 -31.77
N LYS A 80 1.00 -19.82 -31.90
CA LYS A 80 1.31 -20.54 -33.15
C LYS A 80 0.52 -19.91 -34.30
N GLY A 81 1.23 -19.26 -35.23
CA GLY A 81 0.68 -18.89 -36.55
C GLY A 81 0.58 -17.39 -36.87
N SER A 82 0.84 -16.49 -35.92
CA SER A 82 0.89 -15.05 -36.20
C SER A 82 2.04 -14.45 -35.41
N GLY A 83 2.95 -13.74 -36.08
CA GLY A 83 4.16 -13.13 -35.49
C GLY A 83 3.89 -12.00 -34.48
N GLY A 84 2.73 -11.97 -33.82
CA GLY A 84 2.36 -11.04 -32.78
C GLY A 84 2.44 -11.67 -31.39
N LYS A 85 2.88 -10.89 -30.41
CA LYS A 85 2.83 -11.26 -28.99
C LYS A 85 1.36 -11.40 -28.55
N SER A 86 1.02 -12.37 -27.71
CA SER A 86 -0.36 -12.52 -27.23
C SER A 86 -0.77 -11.33 -26.34
N PHE A 87 -1.99 -10.81 -26.50
CA PHE A 87 -2.53 -9.73 -25.66
C PHE A 87 -2.46 -10.06 -24.17
N GLU A 88 -2.65 -11.34 -23.81
CA GLU A 88 -2.54 -11.81 -22.44
C GLU A 88 -1.09 -11.75 -21.92
N GLY A 89 -0.11 -12.21 -22.70
CA GLY A 89 1.30 -12.12 -22.29
C GLY A 89 1.73 -10.68 -22.08
N GLU A 90 1.38 -9.81 -23.02
CA GLU A 90 1.62 -8.37 -22.96
C GLU A 90 0.91 -7.70 -21.77
N TYR A 91 -0.34 -8.06 -21.48
CA TYR A 91 -1.05 -7.61 -20.28
C TYR A 91 -0.34 -8.02 -18.98
N LYS A 92 0.09 -9.28 -18.88
CA LYS A 92 0.78 -9.79 -17.68
C LYS A 92 2.15 -9.13 -17.46
N LYS A 93 2.88 -8.82 -18.53
CA LYS A 93 4.13 -8.05 -18.47
C LYS A 93 3.90 -6.66 -17.91
N ASP A 94 2.90 -5.96 -18.41
CA ASP A 94 2.64 -4.59 -17.97
C ASP A 94 2.15 -4.54 -16.52
N LEU A 95 1.31 -5.50 -16.15
CA LEU A 95 0.88 -5.68 -14.76
C LEU A 95 2.10 -5.94 -13.87
N CYS A 96 3.01 -6.85 -14.25
CA CYS A 96 4.26 -7.12 -13.52
C CYS A 96 5.07 -5.85 -13.26
N LYS A 97 5.25 -5.02 -14.29
CA LYS A 97 6.04 -3.79 -14.19
C LYS A 97 5.38 -2.75 -13.27
N GLY A 98 4.05 -2.70 -13.24
CA GLY A 98 3.28 -1.92 -12.26
C GLY A 98 3.50 -2.37 -10.82
N LEU A 99 3.42 -3.68 -10.58
CA LEU A 99 3.65 -4.29 -9.26
C LEU A 99 5.08 -4.06 -8.76
N MET A 100 6.05 -4.23 -9.64
CA MET A 100 7.46 -4.03 -9.30
C MET A 100 7.78 -2.57 -8.94
N GLY A 101 7.17 -1.60 -9.62
CA GLY A 101 7.31 -0.18 -9.26
C GLY A 101 6.85 0.11 -7.83
N ILE A 102 5.71 -0.46 -7.41
CA ILE A 102 5.24 -0.35 -6.01
C ILE A 102 6.19 -1.05 -5.06
N ARG A 103 6.65 -2.26 -5.39
CA ARG A 103 7.55 -3.03 -4.53
C ARG A 103 8.92 -2.35 -4.35
N TYR A 104 9.42 -1.70 -5.39
CA TYR A 104 10.62 -0.86 -5.34
C TYR A 104 10.46 0.32 -4.39
N PHE A 105 9.36 1.05 -4.54
CA PHE A 105 9.05 2.17 -3.68
C PHE A 105 9.02 1.78 -2.19
N MET A 106 8.42 0.63 -1.87
CA MET A 106 8.40 0.05 -0.53
C MET A 106 9.75 -0.48 -0.05
N SER A 107 10.70 -0.68 -0.97
CA SER A 107 12.08 -1.07 -0.64
C SER A 107 13.02 0.14 -0.60
N GLY A 108 12.47 1.36 -0.61
CA GLY A 108 13.23 2.61 -0.60
C GLY A 108 13.96 2.92 -1.92
N ILE A 109 13.45 2.38 -3.03
CA ILE A 109 13.95 2.61 -4.38
C ILE A 109 12.91 3.42 -5.16
N THR A 110 13.32 4.55 -5.73
CA THR A 110 12.44 5.41 -6.53
C THR A 110 12.90 5.42 -7.98
N GLU A 111 11.97 5.19 -8.92
CA GLU A 111 12.24 5.23 -10.36
C GLU A 111 12.41 6.69 -10.82
N LYS A 112 13.28 6.88 -11.81
CA LYS A 112 13.62 8.17 -12.41
C LYS A 112 13.51 8.13 -13.93
N THR A 113 13.41 9.30 -14.53
CA THR A 113 13.47 9.47 -15.99
C THR A 113 14.71 8.78 -16.57
N GLY A 114 14.55 8.19 -17.76
CA GLY A 114 15.65 7.46 -18.42
C GLY A 114 15.83 6.04 -17.89
N ARG A 115 14.80 5.45 -17.26
CA ARG A 115 14.77 4.04 -16.81
C ARG A 115 15.84 3.75 -15.75
N GLN A 116 16.09 4.75 -14.91
CA GLN A 116 17.03 4.69 -13.80
C GLN A 116 16.29 4.58 -12.47
N VAL A 117 17.03 4.26 -11.41
CA VAL A 117 16.51 4.29 -10.04
C VAL A 117 17.43 5.07 -9.12
N THR A 118 16.93 5.40 -7.94
CA THR A 118 17.74 5.93 -6.85
C THR A 118 17.33 5.26 -5.55
N VAL A 119 18.33 4.85 -4.78
CA VAL A 119 18.15 4.32 -3.42
C VAL A 119 18.09 5.50 -2.45
N GLU A 120 17.08 5.54 -1.60
CA GLU A 120 16.93 6.54 -0.54
C GLU A 120 17.46 5.97 0.78
N GLU A 121 18.76 6.16 1.04
CA GLU A 121 19.50 5.43 2.07
C GLU A 121 19.21 5.88 3.52
N ASP A 122 18.64 7.06 3.71
CA ASP A 122 18.44 7.70 5.02
C ASP A 122 16.96 7.99 5.31
N LEU A 123 16.09 7.05 4.93
CA LEU A 123 14.67 7.11 5.25
C LEU A 123 14.45 6.95 6.76
N THR A 124 13.76 7.93 7.36
CA THR A 124 13.32 7.86 8.77
C THR A 124 12.24 6.79 8.96
N GLU A 125 12.02 6.34 10.20
CA GLU A 125 10.92 5.40 10.48
C GLU A 125 9.56 5.98 10.09
N ASP A 126 9.39 7.31 10.15
CA ASP A 126 8.17 7.97 9.73
C ASP A 126 7.93 7.81 8.22
N GLN A 127 9.01 7.95 7.44
CA GLN A 127 8.98 7.78 6.00
C GLN A 127 8.78 6.31 5.62
N TRP A 128 9.35 5.37 6.39
CA TRP A 128 9.09 3.94 6.20
C TRP A 128 7.64 3.58 6.46
N PHE A 129 7.05 4.05 7.57
CA PHE A 129 5.63 3.88 7.86
C PHE A 129 4.76 4.36 6.68
N ALA A 130 5.00 5.59 6.21
CA ALA A 130 4.26 6.16 5.10
C ALA A 130 4.45 5.34 3.80
N ARG A 131 5.68 4.97 3.44
CA ARG A 131 5.98 4.17 2.24
C ARG A 131 5.30 2.81 2.25
N CYS A 132 5.40 2.10 3.37
CA CYS A 132 4.85 0.75 3.48
C CYS A 132 3.32 0.77 3.42
N THR A 133 2.69 1.71 4.14
CA THR A 133 1.22 1.88 4.13
C THR A 133 0.73 2.32 2.76
N VAL A 134 1.33 3.37 2.17
CA VAL A 134 0.94 3.89 0.84
C VAL A 134 1.16 2.85 -0.25
N GLY A 135 2.31 2.17 -0.27
CA GLY A 135 2.57 1.13 -1.27
C GLY A 135 1.57 -0.01 -1.20
N THR A 136 1.18 -0.41 0.01
CA THR A 136 0.18 -1.46 0.24
C THR A 136 -1.22 -1.04 -0.24
N LEU A 137 -1.66 0.17 0.09
CA LEU A 137 -2.94 0.69 -0.39
C LEU A 137 -2.94 0.90 -1.91
N ALA A 138 -1.85 1.44 -2.46
CA ALA A 138 -1.68 1.65 -3.89
C ALA A 138 -1.75 0.34 -4.68
N LEU A 139 -1.17 -0.74 -4.18
CA LEU A 139 -1.27 -2.05 -4.81
C LEU A 139 -2.73 -2.47 -4.96
N SER A 140 -3.50 -2.36 -3.88
CA SER A 140 -4.91 -2.75 -3.90
C SER A 140 -5.76 -1.85 -4.79
N ASP A 141 -5.65 -0.53 -4.60
CA ASP A 141 -6.51 0.44 -5.29
C ASP A 141 -6.19 0.58 -6.78
N ILE A 142 -4.93 0.36 -7.19
CA ILE A 142 -4.47 0.51 -8.58
C ILE A 142 -4.49 -0.82 -9.34
N TYR A 143 -4.14 -1.93 -8.70
CA TYR A 143 -3.96 -3.21 -9.39
C TYR A 143 -4.84 -4.33 -8.85
N GLY A 144 -5.40 -4.20 -7.65
CA GLY A 144 -6.14 -5.27 -6.98
C GLY A 144 -7.33 -5.80 -7.77
N ASP A 145 -7.99 -4.99 -8.60
CA ASP A 145 -9.12 -5.39 -9.45
C ASP A 145 -8.72 -5.86 -10.87
N HIS A 146 -7.43 -6.10 -11.12
CA HIS A 146 -6.95 -6.69 -12.37
C HIS A 146 -7.19 -8.20 -12.38
N CYS A 147 -7.72 -8.73 -13.49
CA CYS A 147 -7.69 -10.17 -13.69
C CYS A 147 -6.23 -10.62 -13.86
N LYS A 148 -5.93 -11.90 -13.62
CA LYS A 148 -4.55 -12.46 -13.73
C LYS A 148 -3.52 -11.89 -12.74
N LEU A 149 -3.88 -10.98 -11.83
CA LEU A 149 -2.96 -10.46 -10.82
C LEU A 149 -2.28 -11.59 -10.02
N ASN A 150 -3.05 -12.57 -9.55
CA ASN A 150 -2.53 -13.74 -8.85
C ASN A 150 -1.51 -14.55 -9.68
N GLU A 151 -1.78 -14.71 -10.97
CA GLU A 151 -0.86 -15.41 -11.88
C GLU A 151 0.45 -14.64 -11.98
N VAL A 152 0.39 -13.32 -12.20
CA VAL A 152 1.56 -12.46 -12.31
C VAL A 152 2.39 -12.47 -11.02
N ILE A 153 1.75 -12.28 -9.86
CA ILE A 153 2.41 -12.35 -8.56
C ILE A 153 3.14 -13.68 -8.41
N SER A 154 2.44 -14.79 -8.65
CA SER A 154 3.02 -16.14 -8.54
C SER A 154 4.22 -16.34 -9.46
N GLY A 155 4.20 -15.76 -10.67
CA GLY A 155 5.28 -15.89 -11.64
C GLY A 155 6.52 -15.04 -11.34
N ILE A 156 6.45 -14.09 -10.40
CA ILE A 156 7.61 -13.23 -10.05
C ILE A 156 8.04 -13.34 -8.59
N SER A 157 7.22 -13.88 -7.69
CA SER A 157 7.47 -13.86 -6.23
C SER A 157 8.87 -14.31 -5.81
N GLU A 158 9.40 -15.37 -6.42
CA GLU A 158 10.73 -15.91 -6.05
C GLU A 158 11.90 -15.00 -6.47
N GLU A 159 11.67 -14.07 -7.40
CA GLU A 159 12.73 -13.28 -8.02
C GLU A 159 12.70 -11.79 -7.67
N VAL A 160 11.61 -11.34 -7.06
CA VAL A 160 11.44 -9.96 -6.56
C VAL A 160 12.64 -9.54 -5.73
N GLU A 161 13.01 -10.33 -4.71
CA GLU A 161 14.14 -10.00 -3.84
C GLU A 161 15.48 -9.99 -4.60
N GLY A 162 15.68 -10.94 -5.50
CA GLY A 162 16.88 -11.02 -6.32
C GLY A 162 17.04 -9.79 -7.21
N ASN A 163 15.94 -9.27 -7.75
CA ASN A 163 15.97 -8.06 -8.56
C ASN A 163 16.28 -6.82 -7.72
N LEU A 164 15.65 -6.69 -6.55
CA LEU A 164 15.91 -5.59 -5.60
C LEU A 164 17.38 -5.51 -5.16
N LYS A 165 18.01 -6.67 -4.91
CA LYS A 165 19.42 -6.76 -4.48
C LYS A 165 20.42 -6.20 -5.50
N LYS A 166 20.03 -6.05 -6.78
CA LYS A 166 20.90 -5.45 -7.81
C LYS A 166 21.22 -3.98 -7.56
N TYR A 167 20.34 -3.27 -6.85
CA TYR A 167 20.51 -1.84 -6.50
C TYR A 167 20.90 -1.62 -5.05
N LEU A 168 20.59 -2.60 -4.21
CA LEU A 168 20.89 -2.56 -2.79
C LEU A 168 22.17 -3.38 -2.55
N THR A 169 23.29 -2.93 -3.14
CA THR A 169 24.54 -3.71 -3.15
C THR A 169 25.20 -3.79 -1.78
N ASP A 170 25.07 -2.75 -0.97
CA ASP A 170 25.60 -2.72 0.40
C ASP A 170 24.67 -3.41 1.39
N VAL A 171 25.24 -4.07 2.40
CA VAL A 171 24.50 -4.83 3.43
C VAL A 171 23.48 -3.95 4.15
N LYS A 172 23.81 -2.66 4.41
CA LYS A 172 22.88 -1.66 4.98
C LYS A 172 21.64 -1.50 4.09
N ASN A 173 21.84 -1.40 2.79
CA ASN A 173 20.78 -1.18 1.81
C ASN A 173 19.95 -2.46 1.60
N GLN A 174 20.54 -3.66 1.69
CA GLN A 174 19.78 -4.91 1.59
C GLN A 174 18.74 -5.06 2.72
N ALA A 175 19.00 -4.49 3.90
CA ALA A 175 18.04 -4.49 4.99
C ALA A 175 16.76 -3.70 4.64
N MET A 176 16.83 -2.76 3.69
CA MET A 176 15.67 -1.97 3.23
C MET A 176 14.61 -2.83 2.55
N ILE A 177 14.99 -3.95 1.90
CA ILE A 177 14.05 -4.91 1.30
C ILE A 177 13.05 -5.44 2.34
N LYS A 178 13.50 -5.58 3.59
CA LYS A 178 12.71 -6.15 4.70
C LYS A 178 12.02 -5.09 5.56
N LYS A 179 12.18 -3.79 5.25
CA LYS A 179 11.63 -2.71 6.10
C LYS A 179 10.11 -2.76 6.21
N CYS A 180 9.39 -3.13 5.14
CA CYS A 180 7.93 -3.25 5.17
C CYS A 180 7.42 -4.66 5.54
N VAL A 181 8.27 -5.68 5.51
CA VAL A 181 7.86 -7.09 5.68
C VAL A 181 7.32 -7.30 7.08
N GLY A 182 6.06 -7.73 7.20
CA GLY A 182 5.41 -7.97 8.48
C GLY A 182 5.08 -6.71 9.30
N LYS A 183 5.25 -5.51 8.74
CA LYS A 183 5.15 -4.25 9.51
C LYS A 183 3.95 -3.35 9.18
N VAL A 184 3.13 -3.78 8.21
CA VAL A 184 1.86 -3.11 7.89
C VAL A 184 0.75 -4.05 8.32
N ASP A 185 -0.04 -3.61 9.28
CA ASP A 185 -1.18 -4.34 9.82
C ASP A 185 -2.51 -3.64 9.53
N SER A 186 -3.58 -4.19 10.11
CA SER A 186 -4.93 -3.66 9.99
C SER A 186 -5.02 -2.20 10.45
N THR A 187 -4.39 -1.86 11.59
CA THR A 187 -4.38 -0.50 12.13
C THR A 187 -3.73 0.48 11.17
N ALA A 188 -2.52 0.18 10.68
CA ALA A 188 -1.82 1.02 9.70
C ALA A 188 -2.65 1.24 8.43
N LEU A 189 -3.33 0.19 7.93
CA LEU A 189 -4.17 0.29 6.73
C LEU A 189 -5.46 1.09 6.95
N MET A 190 -6.14 0.94 8.07
CA MET A 190 -7.34 1.73 8.40
C MET A 190 -6.99 3.22 8.51
N ILE A 191 -5.88 3.53 9.19
CA ILE A 191 -5.32 4.88 9.28
C ILE A 191 -5.01 5.42 7.88
N GLY A 192 -4.26 4.65 7.07
CA GLY A 192 -3.90 5.05 5.71
C GLY A 192 -5.13 5.25 4.80
N LYS A 193 -6.16 4.41 4.90
CA LYS A 193 -7.41 4.57 4.14
C LYS A 193 -8.18 5.81 4.54
N ALA A 194 -8.26 6.10 5.84
CA ALA A 194 -8.96 7.28 6.34
C ALA A 194 -8.35 8.59 5.82
N VAL A 195 -7.02 8.60 5.66
CA VAL A 195 -6.27 9.76 5.18
C VAL A 195 -6.19 9.83 3.65
N LEU A 196 -5.97 8.71 2.97
CA LEU A 196 -5.54 8.70 1.55
C LEU A 196 -6.37 7.77 0.64
N GLY A 197 -7.15 6.85 1.17
CA GLY A 197 -7.81 5.80 0.37
C GLY A 197 -8.70 6.34 -0.76
N GLY A 198 -9.43 7.44 -0.50
CA GLY A 198 -10.22 8.12 -1.54
C GLY A 198 -9.37 8.73 -2.66
N THR A 199 -8.18 9.24 -2.31
CA THR A 199 -7.27 9.93 -3.22
C THR A 199 -6.61 8.98 -4.21
N ILE A 200 -6.06 7.85 -3.74
CA ILE A 200 -5.42 6.86 -4.61
C ILE A 200 -6.45 6.29 -5.59
N ARG A 201 -7.61 5.84 -5.08
CA ARG A 201 -8.66 5.24 -5.90
C ARG A 201 -9.20 6.21 -6.95
N LYS A 202 -9.42 7.48 -6.59
CA LYS A 202 -9.85 8.52 -7.53
C LYS A 202 -8.79 8.74 -8.61
N TRP A 203 -7.53 8.89 -8.22
CA TRP A 203 -6.43 9.07 -9.17
C TRP A 203 -6.31 7.87 -10.13
N ALA A 204 -6.37 6.64 -9.62
CA ALA A 204 -6.32 5.44 -10.45
C ALA A 204 -7.45 5.41 -11.47
N GLN A 205 -8.67 5.78 -11.09
CA GLN A 205 -9.81 5.89 -12.00
C GLN A 205 -9.60 6.96 -13.08
N GLU A 206 -9.09 8.13 -12.69
CA GLU A 206 -8.79 9.22 -13.62
C GLU A 206 -7.73 8.80 -14.64
N GLU A 207 -6.61 8.22 -14.22
CA GLU A 207 -5.55 7.74 -15.13
C GLU A 207 -6.05 6.62 -16.05
N ARG A 208 -6.91 5.72 -15.55
CA ARG A 208 -7.49 4.64 -16.33
C ARG A 208 -8.36 5.13 -17.48
N ILE A 209 -8.95 6.33 -17.42
CA ILE A 209 -9.84 6.86 -18.47
C ILE A 209 -9.22 7.97 -19.32
N LYS A 210 -7.97 8.38 -19.04
CA LYS A 210 -7.29 9.40 -19.87
C LYS A 210 -7.16 8.95 -21.32
N GLU A 211 -7.44 9.87 -22.23
CA GLU A 211 -7.32 9.65 -23.68
C GLU A 211 -5.85 9.64 -24.15
N GLU A 212 -5.58 9.02 -25.30
CA GLU A 212 -4.22 8.76 -25.81
C GLU A 212 -3.40 10.03 -26.06
N GLU A 213 -4.05 11.11 -26.48
CA GLU A 213 -3.41 12.38 -26.83
C GLU A 213 -2.76 13.09 -25.62
N ASN A 214 -3.09 12.68 -24.40
CA ASN A 214 -2.56 13.26 -23.16
C ASN A 214 -1.40 12.47 -22.53
N GLY A 215 -0.80 11.53 -23.25
CA GLY A 215 0.31 10.71 -22.75
C GLY A 215 -0.15 9.73 -21.66
N LYS A 216 -0.98 8.75 -22.03
CA LYS A 216 -1.44 7.69 -21.13
C LYS A 216 -0.25 7.03 -20.42
N ALA A 217 -0.28 7.01 -19.09
CA ALA A 217 0.64 6.19 -18.32
C ALA A 217 0.39 4.72 -18.64
N TRP A 218 1.34 4.05 -19.29
CA TRP A 218 1.09 2.73 -19.87
C TRP A 218 0.85 1.65 -18.80
N ARG A 219 1.46 1.79 -17.60
CA ARG A 219 1.19 0.92 -16.43
C ARG A 219 -0.23 1.07 -15.87
N LEU A 220 -0.97 2.11 -16.24
CA LEU A 220 -2.33 2.37 -15.77
C LEU A 220 -3.33 2.42 -16.93
N GLY A 221 -3.34 3.53 -17.67
CA GLY A 221 -4.31 3.82 -18.72
C GLY A 221 -4.24 2.82 -19.87
N GLN A 222 -3.05 2.53 -20.40
CA GLN A 222 -2.89 1.57 -21.50
C GLN A 222 -3.15 0.13 -21.04
N LEU A 223 -2.61 -0.27 -19.88
CA LEU A 223 -2.88 -1.57 -19.27
C LEU A 223 -4.40 -1.80 -19.11
N TRP A 224 -5.13 -0.79 -18.66
CA TRP A 224 -6.58 -0.86 -18.42
C TRP A 224 -7.40 -0.77 -19.71
N GLN A 225 -7.21 0.28 -20.51
CA GLN A 225 -8.05 0.52 -21.69
C GLN A 225 -7.73 -0.40 -22.84
N ASP A 226 -6.47 -0.77 -23.03
CA ASP A 226 -6.04 -1.44 -24.26
C ASP A 226 -5.83 -2.92 -24.06
N ARG A 227 -5.34 -3.35 -22.90
CA ARG A 227 -4.98 -4.76 -22.68
C ARG A 227 -6.03 -5.49 -21.84
N TRP A 228 -6.44 -4.93 -20.70
CA TRP A 228 -7.42 -5.53 -19.80
C TRP A 228 -8.70 -5.91 -20.55
N LYS A 229 -9.26 -5.03 -21.40
CA LYS A 229 -10.49 -5.30 -22.16
C LYS A 229 -10.43 -6.56 -23.03
N HIS A 230 -9.25 -6.92 -23.54
CA HIS A 230 -9.07 -8.07 -24.43
C HIS A 230 -8.78 -9.36 -23.68
N VAL A 231 -8.28 -9.26 -22.45
CA VAL A 231 -7.84 -10.40 -21.63
C VAL A 231 -8.87 -10.78 -20.57
N CYS A 232 -9.53 -9.78 -19.99
CA CYS A 232 -10.38 -9.93 -18.81
C CYS A 232 -11.88 -9.81 -19.07
N SER A 233 -12.31 -9.49 -20.31
CA SER A 233 -13.75 -9.43 -20.62
C SER A 233 -14.32 -10.85 -20.76
N GLY A 234 -15.29 -11.18 -19.89
CA GLY A 234 -16.04 -12.44 -19.96
C GLY A 234 -17.01 -12.50 -21.15
N ASP A 235 -17.31 -11.35 -21.78
CA ASP A 235 -18.17 -11.25 -22.96
C ASP A 235 -17.53 -10.34 -24.00
N LYS A 236 -17.29 -10.89 -25.21
CA LYS A 236 -16.69 -10.19 -26.37
C LYS A 236 -17.48 -8.95 -26.84
N LYS A 237 -18.66 -8.68 -26.28
CA LYS A 237 -19.58 -7.61 -26.67
C LYS A 237 -19.64 -6.42 -25.70
N SER A 238 -19.08 -6.53 -24.48
CA SER A 238 -19.04 -5.40 -23.54
C SER A 238 -17.61 -4.92 -23.31
N LEU A 239 -17.30 -3.72 -23.82
CA LEU A 239 -16.07 -2.98 -23.52
C LEU A 239 -16.10 -2.33 -22.13
N ARG A 240 -17.24 -2.41 -21.42
CA ARG A 240 -17.43 -1.85 -20.08
C ARG A 240 -17.39 -2.94 -19.02
N ILE A 241 -16.54 -2.70 -18.02
CA ILE A 241 -16.41 -3.55 -16.84
C ILE A 241 -17.53 -3.17 -15.88
N THR A 242 -18.26 -4.16 -15.36
CA THR A 242 -19.21 -3.91 -14.28
C THR A 242 -18.46 -3.77 -12.96
N ASP A 243 -18.95 -2.93 -12.06
CA ASP A 243 -18.37 -2.81 -10.72
C ASP A 243 -18.38 -4.16 -10.00
N GLY A 244 -19.40 -5.00 -10.21
CA GLY A 244 -19.46 -6.36 -9.67
C GLY A 244 -18.26 -7.22 -10.06
N LYS A 245 -17.82 -7.16 -11.33
CA LYS A 245 -16.65 -7.94 -11.79
C LYS A 245 -15.35 -7.44 -11.17
N ARG A 246 -15.21 -6.13 -10.99
CA ARG A 246 -14.05 -5.52 -10.31
C ARG A 246 -13.98 -5.97 -8.85
N LYS A 247 -15.11 -5.94 -8.14
CA LYS A 247 -15.22 -6.43 -6.76
C LYS A 247 -14.89 -7.92 -6.65
N GLU A 248 -15.31 -8.72 -7.64
CA GLU A 248 -15.00 -10.15 -7.70
C GLU A 248 -13.49 -10.40 -7.84
N GLU A 249 -12.83 -9.73 -8.80
CA GLU A 249 -11.38 -9.90 -9.00
C GLU A 249 -10.57 -9.35 -7.81
N LEU A 250 -10.98 -8.21 -7.23
CA LEU A 250 -10.37 -7.68 -6.00
C LEU A 250 -10.40 -8.71 -4.85
N ASN A 251 -11.56 -9.33 -4.63
CA ASN A 251 -11.71 -10.37 -3.60
C ASN A 251 -10.88 -11.62 -3.90
N LYS A 252 -10.78 -12.05 -5.16
CA LYS A 252 -9.93 -13.19 -5.54
C LYS A 252 -8.44 -12.91 -5.33
N ASN A 253 -8.04 -11.65 -5.46
CA ASN A 253 -6.63 -11.26 -5.41
C ASN A 253 -6.12 -10.94 -4.01
N LYS A 254 -7.01 -10.86 -3.01
CA LYS A 254 -6.70 -10.35 -1.67
C LYS A 254 -5.51 -11.06 -1.00
N ASP A 255 -5.49 -12.39 -1.05
CA ASP A 255 -4.44 -13.19 -0.40
C ASP A 255 -3.10 -13.08 -1.14
N SER A 256 -3.14 -13.04 -2.48
CA SER A 256 -1.91 -12.86 -3.27
C SER A 256 -1.32 -11.47 -3.10
N MET A 257 -2.13 -10.43 -2.92
CA MET A 257 -1.62 -9.09 -2.59
C MET A 257 -0.90 -9.07 -1.25
N VAL A 258 -1.48 -9.69 -0.21
CA VAL A 258 -0.85 -9.85 1.11
C VAL A 258 0.48 -10.60 0.99
N GLN A 259 0.50 -11.70 0.24
CA GLN A 259 1.70 -12.50 0.00
C GLN A 259 2.78 -11.71 -0.75
N PHE A 260 2.43 -11.03 -1.84
CA PHE A 260 3.37 -10.25 -2.65
C PHE A 260 4.06 -9.15 -1.84
N MET A 261 3.30 -8.51 -0.95
CA MET A 261 3.81 -7.46 -0.08
C MET A 261 4.55 -8.02 1.13
N SER A 262 4.44 -9.32 1.37
CA SER A 262 4.97 -10.00 2.56
C SER A 262 4.46 -9.36 3.84
N LEU A 263 3.18 -8.95 3.83
CA LEU A 263 2.48 -8.55 5.04
C LEU A 263 2.30 -9.85 5.82
N GLY A 264 2.82 -9.93 7.04
CA GLY A 264 2.79 -11.17 7.80
C GLY A 264 1.36 -11.69 7.92
N ASN A 265 1.20 -13.00 8.10
CA ASN A 265 -0.09 -13.55 8.52
C ASN A 265 -0.35 -13.08 9.95
N GLY A 266 -0.85 -11.85 10.10
CA GLY A 266 -1.43 -11.35 11.34
C GLY A 266 -2.59 -12.26 11.68
N GLN A 267 -2.28 -13.30 12.45
CA GLN A 267 -3.24 -14.27 12.90
C GLN A 267 -4.24 -13.52 13.77
N SER A 268 -5.52 -13.73 13.46
CA SER A 268 -6.67 -13.25 14.19
C SER A 268 -6.39 -13.35 15.69
N SER A 269 -6.36 -12.21 16.38
CA SER A 269 -6.43 -12.19 17.83
C SER A 269 -7.66 -13.00 18.22
N SER A 270 -7.39 -14.02 19.02
CA SER A 270 -8.35 -14.97 19.55
C SER A 270 -9.55 -14.27 20.20
N GLY A 271 -10.73 -14.41 19.59
CA GLY A 271 -12.04 -14.12 20.19
C GLY A 271 -12.63 -12.75 19.80
N GLY A 272 -13.58 -12.75 18.87
CA GLY A 272 -14.24 -11.55 18.32
C GLY A 272 -13.67 -11.16 16.96
N GLN A 273 -14.51 -10.80 15.99
CA GLN A 273 -14.16 -10.66 14.56
C GLN A 273 -13.20 -9.48 14.26
N ALA A 274 -11.91 -9.62 14.54
CA ALA A 274 -10.90 -8.71 14.01
C ALA A 274 -10.73 -8.92 12.49
N SER A 275 -10.84 -7.85 11.71
CA SER A 275 -10.75 -7.89 10.25
C SER A 275 -9.30 -8.11 9.78
N THR A 276 -9.10 -9.02 8.83
CA THR A 276 -7.76 -9.32 8.33
C THR A 276 -7.24 -8.20 7.42
N VAL A 277 -5.92 -8.07 7.32
CA VAL A 277 -5.25 -7.20 6.32
C VAL A 277 -5.80 -7.43 4.92
N ALA A 278 -6.06 -8.69 4.55
CA ALA A 278 -6.63 -9.06 3.26
C ALA A 278 -8.04 -8.48 3.06
N ASP A 279 -8.89 -8.55 4.10
CA ASP A 279 -10.27 -8.05 4.04
C ASP A 279 -10.30 -6.52 3.94
N ILE A 280 -9.39 -5.82 4.64
CA ILE A 280 -9.26 -4.37 4.55
C ILE A 280 -8.81 -3.95 3.14
N LEU A 281 -7.84 -4.65 2.55
CA LEU A 281 -7.40 -4.36 1.18
C LEU A 281 -8.50 -4.63 0.16
N ALA A 282 -9.26 -5.71 0.34
CA ALA A 282 -10.34 -6.12 -0.54
C ALA A 282 -11.71 -5.54 -0.15
N ASP A 283 -11.74 -4.32 0.39
CA ASP A 283 -12.96 -3.62 0.78
C ASP A 283 -13.31 -2.49 -0.22
N PRO A 284 -14.03 -2.81 -1.31
CA PRO A 284 -14.43 -1.83 -2.31
C PRO A 284 -15.53 -0.88 -1.82
N ASP A 285 -16.19 -1.23 -0.71
CA ASP A 285 -17.34 -0.52 -0.15
C ASP A 285 -16.96 0.39 1.02
N ASN A 286 -15.65 0.51 1.31
CA ASN A 286 -15.11 1.42 2.32
C ASN A 286 -15.67 1.16 3.72
N ASN A 287 -16.04 -0.08 4.05
CA ASN A 287 -16.44 -0.50 5.39
C ASN A 287 -15.36 -0.19 6.44
N TYR A 288 -14.09 -0.38 6.10
CA TYR A 288 -12.93 -0.12 6.98
C TYR A 288 -12.30 1.28 6.81
N THR A 289 -12.93 2.14 6.02
CA THR A 289 -12.48 3.53 5.82
C THR A 289 -13.29 4.47 6.71
N PHE A 290 -12.62 5.26 7.52
CA PHE A 290 -13.26 6.28 8.36
C PHE A 290 -12.98 7.67 7.80
N LYS A 291 -13.80 8.65 8.18
CA LYS A 291 -13.53 10.04 7.84
C LYS A 291 -12.40 10.59 8.74
N GLU A 292 -11.74 11.65 8.28
CA GLU A 292 -10.63 12.28 9.02
C GLU A 292 -11.04 12.77 10.42
N ASP A 293 -12.27 13.28 10.58
CA ASP A 293 -12.84 13.68 11.88
C ASP A 293 -13.01 12.49 12.84
N ALA A 294 -13.42 11.33 12.33
CA ALA A 294 -13.49 10.10 13.11
C ALA A 294 -12.09 9.62 13.52
N LEU A 295 -11.10 9.71 12.62
CA LEU A 295 -9.70 9.37 12.95
C LEU A 295 -9.12 10.31 14.01
N GLN A 296 -9.40 11.62 13.92
CA GLN A 296 -9.00 12.58 14.93
C GLN A 296 -9.63 12.26 16.29
N LYS A 297 -10.92 11.88 16.31
CA LYS A 297 -11.60 11.45 17.54
C LYS A 297 -10.95 10.20 18.14
N VAL A 298 -10.59 9.21 17.32
CA VAL A 298 -9.85 8.01 17.75
C VAL A 298 -8.53 8.40 18.43
N PHE A 299 -7.74 9.30 17.84
CA PHE A 299 -6.49 9.76 18.46
C PHE A 299 -6.72 10.51 19.77
N MET A 300 -7.75 11.36 19.83
CA MET A 300 -8.10 12.09 21.04
C MET A 300 -8.45 11.12 22.18
N GLU A 301 -9.37 10.18 21.95
CA GLU A 301 -9.79 9.18 22.93
C GLU A 301 -8.62 8.26 23.34
N ALA A 302 -7.72 7.95 22.41
CA ALA A 302 -6.53 7.15 22.69
C ALA A 302 -5.53 7.89 23.58
N ILE A 303 -5.33 9.20 23.36
CA ILE A 303 -4.49 10.05 24.21
C ILE A 303 -5.08 10.15 25.62
N GLU A 304 -6.38 10.39 25.73
CA GLU A 304 -7.09 10.45 27.01
C GLU A 304 -6.96 9.13 27.78
N SER A 305 -7.23 8.01 27.11
CA SER A 305 -7.15 6.67 27.69
C SER A 305 -5.73 6.30 28.11
N ALA A 306 -4.72 6.61 27.28
CA ALA A 306 -3.33 6.31 27.59
C ALA A 306 -2.74 7.21 28.70
N SER A 307 -3.36 8.36 28.97
CA SER A 307 -2.89 9.30 30.00
C SER A 307 -3.33 8.94 31.43
N ASN A 308 -4.23 7.96 31.64
CA ASN A 308 -4.78 7.58 32.95
C ASN A 308 -5.24 8.77 33.81
N GLY A 309 -5.67 9.90 33.20
CA GLY A 309 -6.09 11.10 33.91
C GLY A 309 -4.97 11.87 34.65
N GLY A 310 -3.70 11.62 34.33
CA GLY A 310 -2.54 12.28 34.96
C GLY A 310 -1.59 12.96 33.97
N THR A 311 -0.78 13.90 34.48
CA THR A 311 0.27 14.65 33.75
C THR A 311 1.50 13.80 33.37
N GLY A 312 1.36 12.48 33.28
CA GLY A 312 2.45 11.55 32.99
C GLY A 312 2.85 11.52 31.51
N THR A 313 4.08 11.08 31.24
CA THR A 313 4.57 10.82 29.88
C THR A 313 3.82 9.61 29.30
N ILE A 314 3.12 9.80 28.17
CA ILE A 314 2.44 8.73 27.44
C ILE A 314 3.49 7.89 26.72
N GLY A 315 3.50 6.58 26.94
CA GLY A 315 4.33 5.64 26.19
C GLY A 315 3.71 5.29 24.84
N SER A 316 4.56 4.96 23.85
CA SER A 316 4.08 4.63 22.49
C SER A 316 3.36 3.30 22.42
N ASP A 317 3.70 2.36 23.31
CA ASP A 317 3.04 1.07 23.39
C ASP A 317 1.59 1.24 23.83
N GLU A 318 1.36 2.00 24.90
CA GLU A 318 0.04 2.31 25.43
C GLU A 318 -0.79 3.08 24.40
N LEU A 319 -0.18 4.08 23.74
CA LEU A 319 -0.87 4.86 22.73
C LEU A 319 -1.23 4.02 21.49
N THR A 320 -0.30 3.19 20.99
CA THR A 320 -0.55 2.33 19.83
C THR A 320 -1.65 1.31 20.12
N LYS A 321 -1.64 0.72 21.32
CA LYS A 321 -2.69 -0.17 21.79
C LYS A 321 -4.05 0.54 21.86
N ALA A 322 -4.11 1.70 22.49
CA ALA A 322 -5.35 2.47 22.60
C ALA A 322 -5.91 2.92 21.24
N ILE A 323 -5.04 3.29 20.29
CA ILE A 323 -5.44 3.59 18.91
C ILE A 323 -6.07 2.36 18.26
N THR A 324 -5.44 1.19 18.39
CA THR A 324 -5.93 -0.07 17.81
C THR A 324 -7.31 -0.41 18.38
N GLU A 325 -7.46 -0.41 19.70
CA GLU A 325 -8.73 -0.72 20.37
C GLU A 325 -9.85 0.26 19.99
N ASN A 326 -9.55 1.55 19.85
CA ASN A 326 -10.55 2.55 19.46
C ASN A 326 -10.93 2.44 17.97
N LEU A 327 -10.00 2.07 17.09
CA LEU A 327 -10.32 1.79 15.68
C LEU A 327 -11.19 0.55 15.52
N GLU A 328 -10.92 -0.51 16.27
CA GLU A 328 -11.72 -1.73 16.28
C GLU A 328 -13.17 -1.41 16.69
N LYS A 329 -13.38 -0.66 17.77
CA LYS A 329 -14.73 -0.21 18.21
C LYS A 329 -15.46 0.56 17.11
N VAL A 330 -14.79 1.54 16.49
CA VAL A 330 -15.40 2.35 15.41
C VAL A 330 -15.71 1.49 14.17
N THR A 331 -14.92 0.45 13.92
CA THR A 331 -15.19 -0.52 12.85
C THR A 331 -16.42 -1.37 13.17
N GLU A 332 -16.51 -1.90 14.38
CA GLU A 332 -17.66 -2.70 14.84
C GLU A 332 -18.97 -1.91 14.78
N GLU A 333 -18.98 -0.66 15.25
CA GLU A 333 -20.16 0.24 15.20
C GLU A 333 -20.64 0.52 13.78
N LYS A 334 -19.75 0.44 12.80
CA LYS A 334 -20.06 0.72 11.38
C LYS A 334 -20.46 -0.53 10.59
N THR A 335 -20.01 -1.70 11.04
CA THR A 335 -20.22 -2.98 10.34
C THR A 335 -21.35 -3.83 10.94
N GLY A 336 -21.77 -3.54 12.17
CA GLY A 336 -22.98 -4.09 12.81
C GLY A 336 -24.26 -3.37 12.39
#